data_AF-I0BER4-F1
#
_entry.id   AF-I0BER4-F1
#
_cell.length_a   1.000
_cell.length_b   1.000
_cell.length_c   1.000
_cell.angle_alpha   90.00
_cell.angle_beta   90.00
_cell.angle_gamma   90.00
#
_symmetry.space_group_name_H-M   'P 1'
#
loop_
_entity.id
_entity.type
_entity.pdbx_description
1 polymer ?
#
loop_
_entity_poly.entity_id
_entity_poly.type
_entity_poly.pdbx_seq_one_letter_code
_entity_poly.pdbx_strand_id
1 'polypeptide(L)'
;MNLTPTQQLLMEALGRSTDGKIHNGAEYLLKTGLLFEINRRILHPLGLAMRVVIEKHEDGTSEYSFAPYLFDNRDNEVGELFDEDTLRGGEQCLLEFMEDFGVGKMQERLRHLGFIIQRSQEPVRYEHI
;
A
#
# COMPACT_ATOMS: atom_id res chain seq x y z
N MET A 1 15.42 8.47 -14.92
CA MET A 1 14.42 8.50 -16.01
C MET A 1 13.33 9.47 -15.60
N ASN A 2 12.86 10.31 -16.52
CA ASN A 2 11.83 11.31 -16.23
C ASN A 2 10.45 10.65 -16.30
N LEU A 3 9.59 10.92 -15.32
CA LEU A 3 8.19 10.51 -15.35
C LEU A 3 7.49 11.14 -16.55
N THR A 4 6.44 10.49 -17.09
CA THR A 4 5.56 11.19 -18.02
C THR A 4 4.87 12.35 -17.29
N PRO A 5 4.41 13.41 -17.99
CA PRO A 5 3.68 14.51 -17.34
C PRO A 5 2.48 14.02 -16.51
N THR A 6 1.72 13.05 -17.01
CA THR A 6 0.60 12.43 -16.28
C THR A 6 1.07 11.73 -15.01
N GLN A 7 2.16 10.96 -15.07
CA GLN A 7 2.72 10.31 -13.89
C GLN A 7 3.30 11.31 -12.90
N GLN A 8 3.87 12.42 -13.38
CA GLN A 8 4.33 13.52 -12.53
C GLN A 8 3.17 14.13 -11.74
N LEU A 9 2.08 14.49 -12.43
CA LEU A 9 0.88 15.02 -11.79
C LEU A 9 0.26 14.04 -10.80
N LEU A 10 0.17 12.76 -11.15
CA LEU A 10 -0.32 11.71 -10.24
C LEU A 10 0.57 11.62 -8.99
N MET A 11 1.89 11.59 -9.17
CA MET A 11 2.82 11.49 -8.05
C MET A 11 2.79 12.74 -7.15
N GLU A 12 2.69 13.94 -7.74
CA GLU A 12 2.53 15.20 -6.99
C GLU A 12 1.22 15.20 -6.20
N ALA A 13 0.10 14.76 -6.79
CA ALA A 13 -1.19 14.62 -6.11
C ALA A 13 -1.16 13.59 -4.97
N LEU A 14 -0.23 12.62 -5.02
CA LEU A 14 0.03 11.65 -3.96
C LEU A 14 1.11 12.11 -2.97
N GLY A 15 1.54 13.37 -3.02
CA GLY A 15 2.48 13.96 -2.06
C GLY A 15 3.95 13.62 -2.31
N ARG A 16 4.31 13.22 -3.54
CA ARG A 16 5.70 13.06 -3.96
C ARG A 16 6.32 14.41 -4.29
N SER A 17 7.46 14.70 -3.68
CA SER A 17 8.25 15.91 -3.94
C SER A 17 9.28 15.75 -5.05
N THR A 18 9.80 16.89 -5.48
CA THR A 18 10.85 17.00 -6.52
C THR A 18 12.18 16.38 -6.07
N ASP A 19 12.45 16.28 -4.77
CA ASP A 19 13.61 15.56 -4.22
C ASP A 19 13.44 14.03 -4.17
N GLY A 20 12.30 13.53 -4.67
CA GLY A 20 12.00 12.11 -4.80
C GLY A 20 11.45 11.45 -3.53
N LYS A 21 11.11 12.23 -2.50
CA LYS A 21 10.48 11.73 -1.28
C LYS A 21 8.95 11.73 -1.39
N ILE A 22 8.31 10.97 -0.52
CA ILE A 22 6.87 11.02 -0.28
C ILE A 22 6.71 11.64 1.10
N HIS A 23 6.05 12.80 1.19
CA HIS A 23 5.99 13.56 2.44
C HIS A 23 5.04 12.99 3.48
N ASN A 24 4.01 12.25 3.04
CA ASN A 24 3.12 11.52 3.92
C ASN A 24 2.95 10.07 3.44
N GLY A 25 3.67 9.15 4.08
CA GLY A 25 3.61 7.73 3.72
C GLY A 25 2.27 7.07 4.03
N ALA A 26 1.57 7.50 5.09
CA ALA A 26 0.26 6.96 5.46
C ALA A 26 -0.80 7.32 4.41
N GLU A 27 -0.84 8.59 4.02
CA GLU A 27 -1.71 9.07 2.95
C GLU A 27 -1.39 8.37 1.62
N TYR A 28 -0.11 8.28 1.26
CA TYR A 28 0.31 7.64 0.02
C TYR A 28 -0.11 6.17 -0.05
N LEU A 29 0.20 5.37 0.98
CA LEU A 29 -0.16 3.96 0.99
C LEU A 29 -1.68 3.74 1.00
N LEU A 30 -2.43 4.63 1.66
CA LEU A 30 -3.90 4.59 1.66
C LEU A 30 -4.46 4.89 0.26
N LYS A 31 -4.07 6.02 -0.34
CA LYS A 31 -4.62 6.49 -1.63
C LYS A 31 -4.24 5.63 -2.82
N THR A 32 -3.11 4.92 -2.75
CA THR A 32 -2.65 4.02 -3.82
C THR A 32 -3.21 2.60 -3.71
N GLY A 33 -3.99 2.28 -2.67
CA GLY A 33 -4.42 0.91 -2.39
C GLY A 33 -3.30 -0.04 -1.93
N LEU A 34 -2.06 0.44 -1.76
CA LEU A 34 -0.94 -0.38 -1.32
C LEU A 34 -1.12 -0.85 0.14
N LEU A 35 -1.65 -0.01 1.03
CA LEU A 35 -1.97 -0.40 2.40
C LEU A 35 -3.03 -1.51 2.42
N PHE A 36 -4.04 -1.39 1.57
CA PHE A 36 -5.05 -2.42 1.40
C PHE A 36 -4.42 -3.76 1.00
N GLU A 37 -3.51 -3.76 0.02
CA GLU A 37 -2.86 -5.00 -0.43
C GLU A 37 -1.94 -5.61 0.63
N ILE A 38 -1.20 -4.77 1.38
CA ILE A 38 -0.37 -5.21 2.52
C ILE A 38 -1.26 -5.88 3.57
N ASN A 39 -2.36 -5.23 3.96
CA ASN A 39 -3.30 -5.78 4.91
C ASN A 39 -3.88 -7.10 4.40
N ARG A 40 -4.43 -7.12 3.17
CA ARG A 40 -5.11 -8.28 2.60
C ARG A 40 -4.19 -9.50 2.42
N ARG A 41 -2.97 -9.31 1.92
CA ARG A 41 -2.08 -10.44 1.56
C ARG A 41 -1.16 -10.89 2.67
N ILE A 42 -0.81 -10.01 3.60
CA ILE A 42 0.22 -10.29 4.61
C ILE A 42 -0.37 -10.27 6.02
N LEU A 43 -1.07 -9.20 6.40
CA LEU A 43 -1.46 -9.00 7.80
C LEU A 43 -2.75 -9.76 8.17
N HIS A 44 -3.81 -9.65 7.39
CA HIS A 44 -5.10 -10.31 7.67
C HIS A 44 -4.97 -11.84 7.76
N PRO A 45 -4.20 -12.54 6.90
CA PRO A 45 -3.95 -13.97 7.06
C PRO A 45 -3.27 -14.35 8.40
N LEU A 46 -2.61 -13.39 9.05
CA LEU A 46 -1.98 -13.54 10.36
C LEU A 46 -2.86 -12.99 11.51
N GLY A 47 -4.10 -12.60 11.22
CA GLY A 47 -5.01 -11.98 12.19
C GLY A 47 -4.60 -10.56 12.61
N LEU A 48 -3.79 -9.88 11.78
CA LEU A 48 -3.28 -8.53 12.06
C LEU A 48 -3.85 -7.51 11.07
N ALA A 49 -3.90 -6.24 11.46
CA ALA A 49 -4.18 -5.14 10.53
C ALA A 49 -3.46 -3.84 10.90
N MET A 50 -3.11 -3.06 9.89
CA MET A 50 -2.59 -1.70 10.00
C MET A 50 -3.66 -0.71 9.56
N ARG A 51 -3.89 0.35 10.35
CA ARG A 51 -4.89 1.39 10.03
C ARG A 51 -4.26 2.77 9.93
N VAL A 52 -4.88 3.60 9.11
CA VAL A 52 -4.59 5.03 9.02
C VAL A 52 -5.66 5.79 9.77
N VAL A 53 -5.24 6.70 10.62
CA VAL A 53 -6.08 7.70 11.28
C VAL A 53 -6.15 8.92 10.37
N ILE A 54 -7.36 9.40 10.12
CA ILE A 54 -7.62 10.60 9.32
C ILE A 54 -8.22 11.63 10.24
N GLU A 55 -7.44 12.65 10.59
CA GLU A 55 -7.91 13.80 11.36
C GLU A 55 -8.35 14.90 10.40
N LYS A 56 -9.59 15.37 10.55
CA LYS A 56 -10.13 16.45 9.73
C LYS A 56 -10.07 17.75 10.52
N HIS A 57 -9.37 18.74 9.97
CA HIS A 57 -9.21 20.06 10.56
C HIS A 57 -10.37 20.99 10.16
N GLU A 58 -10.60 22.05 10.94
CA GLU A 58 -11.69 23.01 10.71
C GLU A 58 -11.56 23.77 9.37
N ASP A 59 -10.33 23.89 8.86
CA ASP A 59 -10.03 24.50 7.56
C ASP A 59 -10.34 23.57 6.36
N GLY A 60 -10.85 22.36 6.62
CA GLY A 60 -11.19 21.36 5.63
C GLY A 60 -10.01 20.49 5.18
N THR A 61 -8.81 20.71 5.71
CA THR A 61 -7.66 19.84 5.44
C THR A 61 -7.77 18.52 6.21
N SER A 62 -7.03 17.51 5.75
CA SER A 62 -6.98 16.20 6.41
C SER A 62 -5.54 15.81 6.68
N GLU A 63 -5.27 15.37 7.90
CA GLU A 63 -3.99 14.81 8.31
C GLU A 63 -4.11 13.28 8.39
N TYR A 64 -3.13 12.59 7.79
CA TYR A 64 -3.09 11.14 7.74
C TYR A 64 -1.90 10.65 8.55
N SER A 65 -2.14 9.75 9.49
CA SER A 65 -1.10 9.11 10.29
C SER A 65 -1.39 7.62 10.44
N PHE A 66 -0.36 6.80 10.63
CA PHE A 66 -0.58 5.41 11.03
C PHE A 66 -1.06 5.37 12.48
N ALA A 67 -1.98 4.45 12.79
CA ALA A 67 -2.25 4.11 14.17
C ALA A 67 -0.93 3.70 14.87
N PRO A 68 -0.73 4.06 16.16
CA PRO A 68 0.52 3.76 16.86
C PRO A 68 0.68 2.27 17.22
N TYR A 69 -0.29 1.43 16.86
CA TYR A 69 -0.33 0.00 17.10
C TYR A 69 -0.93 -0.74 15.90
N LEU A 70 -0.57 -2.02 15.77
CA LEU A 70 -1.30 -2.95 14.91
C LEU A 70 -2.55 -3.42 15.65
N PHE A 71 -3.61 -3.65 14.89
CA PHE A 71 -4.80 -4.32 15.37
C PHE A 71 -4.53 -5.81 15.35
N ASP A 72 -4.80 -6.47 16.46
CA ASP A 72 -4.59 -7.90 16.65
C ASP A 72 -5.93 -8.54 16.96
N ASN A 73 -6.39 -9.37 16.03
CA ASN A 73 -7.66 -10.07 16.10
C ASN A 73 -7.46 -11.58 15.94
N ARG A 74 -6.30 -12.09 16.39
CA ARG A 74 -6.02 -13.54 16.42
C ARG A 74 -6.90 -14.30 17.39
N ASP A 75 -7.49 -13.61 18.37
CA ASP A 75 -8.50 -14.17 19.29
C ASP A 75 -9.89 -14.30 18.65
N ASN A 76 -10.10 -13.77 17.45
CA ASN A 76 -11.34 -13.90 16.69
C ASN A 76 -11.21 -15.09 15.70
N GLU A 77 -12.10 -16.08 15.82
CA GLU A 77 -12.10 -17.29 14.98
C GLU A 77 -12.16 -16.99 13.46
N VAL A 78 -12.75 -15.85 13.08
CA VAL A 78 -12.90 -15.44 11.67
C VAL A 78 -11.73 -14.56 11.20
N GLY A 79 -10.98 -13.95 12.13
CA GLY A 79 -9.91 -12.99 11.83
C GLY A 79 -10.42 -11.62 11.33
N GLU A 80 -9.51 -10.83 10.74
CA GLU A 80 -9.84 -9.55 10.10
C GLU A 80 -10.33 -9.76 8.66
N LEU A 81 -11.55 -9.28 8.37
CA LEU A 81 -12.11 -9.24 7.02
C LEU A 81 -12.47 -7.81 6.64
N PHE A 82 -12.30 -7.49 5.36
CA PHE A 82 -12.91 -6.30 4.79
C PHE A 82 -14.38 -6.57 4.50
N ASP A 83 -15.24 -5.59 4.77
CA ASP A 83 -16.57 -5.56 4.17
C ASP A 83 -16.47 -5.41 2.64
N GLU A 84 -17.56 -5.73 1.94
CA GLU A 84 -17.58 -5.76 0.47
C GLU A 84 -17.23 -4.40 -0.16
N ASP A 85 -17.69 -3.30 0.44
CA ASP A 85 -17.44 -1.95 -0.08
C ASP A 85 -15.97 -1.56 0.09
N THR A 86 -15.38 -1.86 1.25
CA THR A 86 -13.96 -1.62 1.52
C THR A 86 -13.07 -2.50 0.64
N LEU A 87 -13.44 -3.76 0.44
CA LEU A 87 -12.71 -4.68 -0.45
C LEU A 87 -12.70 -4.14 -1.88
N ARG A 88 -13.87 -3.83 -2.43
CA ARG A 88 -14.03 -3.31 -3.79
C ARG A 88 -13.31 -1.97 -3.97
N GLY A 89 -13.43 -1.06 -3.00
CA GLY A 89 -12.74 0.23 -3.04
C GLY A 89 -11.22 0.08 -3.01
N GLY A 90 -10.71 -0.78 -2.13
CA GLY A 90 -9.28 -1.07 -2.04
C GLY A 90 -8.71 -1.71 -3.31
N GLU A 91 -9.43 -2.67 -3.90
CA GLU A 91 -9.05 -3.29 -5.18
C GLU A 91 -9.04 -2.28 -6.32
N GLN A 92 -10.04 -1.41 -6.39
CA GLN A 92 -10.12 -0.38 -7.43
C GLN A 92 -8.95 0.62 -7.33
N CYS A 93 -8.67 1.15 -6.13
CA CYS A 93 -7.54 2.08 -5.95
C CYS A 93 -6.20 1.43 -6.29
N LEU A 94 -6.01 0.16 -5.90
CA LEU A 94 -4.80 -0.59 -6.24
C LEU A 94 -4.70 -0.80 -7.76
N LEU A 95 -5.79 -1.18 -8.42
CA LEU A 95 -5.81 -1.41 -9.87
C LEU A 95 -5.39 -0.15 -10.64
N GLU A 96 -6.02 0.99 -10.35
CA GLU A 96 -5.72 2.28 -10.98
C GLU A 96 -4.24 2.66 -10.79
N PHE A 97 -3.73 2.55 -9.56
CA PHE A 97 -2.32 2.84 -9.29
C PHE A 97 -1.35 1.92 -10.04
N MET A 98 -1.71 0.63 -10.16
CA MET A 98 -0.88 -0.34 -10.87
C MET A 98 -0.89 -0.10 -12.38
N GLU A 99 -2.02 0.27 -12.96
CA GLU A 99 -2.16 0.63 -14.37
C GLU A 99 -1.38 1.90 -14.72
N ASP A 100 -1.52 2.96 -13.92
CA ASP A 100 -0.91 4.25 -14.21
C ASP A 100 0.60 4.30 -13.94
N PHE A 101 1.07 3.53 -12.95
CA PHE A 101 2.43 3.64 -12.45
C PHE A 101 3.10 2.30 -12.12
N GLY A 102 2.43 1.46 -11.33
CA GLY A 102 3.06 0.29 -10.70
C GLY A 102 3.64 -0.72 -11.70
N VAL A 103 2.89 -1.10 -12.73
CA VAL A 103 3.32 -2.08 -13.75
C VAL A 103 4.56 -1.58 -14.50
N GLY A 104 4.57 -0.31 -14.92
CA GLY A 104 5.72 0.29 -15.59
C GLY A 104 6.99 0.22 -14.73
N LYS A 105 6.88 0.54 -13.44
CA LYS A 105 8.00 0.45 -12.50
C LYS A 105 8.49 -0.97 -12.23
N MET A 106 7.59 -1.95 -12.13
CA MET A 106 7.98 -3.34 -12.00
C MET A 106 8.71 -3.85 -13.24
N GLN A 107 8.25 -3.47 -14.44
CA GLN A 107 8.93 -3.83 -15.69
C GLN A 107 10.31 -3.19 -15.80
N GLU A 108 10.46 -1.91 -15.41
CA GLU A 108 11.78 -1.26 -15.33
C GLU A 108 12.71 -2.01 -14.37
N ARG A 109 12.20 -2.38 -13.19
CA ARG A 109 12.95 -3.15 -12.20
C ARG A 109 13.41 -4.49 -12.74
N LEU A 110 12.52 -5.22 -13.42
CA LEU A 110 12.85 -6.47 -14.08
C LEU A 110 13.95 -6.30 -15.13
N ARG A 111 13.87 -5.25 -15.96
CA ARG A 111 14.89 -4.95 -16.98
C ARG A 111 16.25 -4.61 -16.38
N HIS A 112 16.29 -3.83 -15.30
CA HIS A 112 17.56 -3.35 -14.73
C HIS A 112 18.18 -4.33 -13.73
N LEU A 113 17.37 -5.05 -12.95
CA LEU A 113 17.83 -5.90 -11.85
C LEU A 113 17.65 -7.39 -12.11
N GLY A 114 16.88 -7.77 -13.14
CA GLY A 114 16.57 -9.17 -13.44
C GLY A 114 15.50 -9.80 -12.54
N PHE A 115 14.90 -9.03 -11.62
CA PHE A 115 13.82 -9.49 -10.75
C PHE A 115 12.87 -8.36 -10.35
N ILE A 116 11.63 -8.71 -10.00
CA ILE A 116 10.66 -7.77 -9.41
C ILE A 116 10.74 -7.87 -7.89
N ILE A 117 10.59 -9.08 -7.35
CA ILE A 117 10.70 -9.39 -5.93
C ILE A 117 12.11 -9.86 -5.62
N GLN A 118 12.78 -9.20 -4.69
CA GLN A 118 14.07 -9.65 -4.18
C GLN A 118 13.81 -10.75 -3.14
N ARG A 119 14.41 -11.94 -3.34
CA ARG A 119 14.34 -13.04 -2.38
C ARG A 119 15.72 -13.22 -1.75
N SER A 120 15.76 -13.57 -0.46
CA SER A 120 16.95 -14.19 0.12
C SER A 120 17.18 -15.54 -0.57
N GLN A 121 18.41 -16.04 -0.59
CA GLN A 121 18.69 -17.37 -1.19
C GLN A 121 18.17 -18.54 -0.32
N GLU A 122 17.57 -18.24 0.83
CA GLU A 122 17.04 -19.25 1.75
C GLU A 122 15.57 -19.55 1.41
N PRO A 123 15.21 -20.83 1.18
CA PRO A 123 13.81 -21.19 0.99
C PRO A 123 13.05 -20.99 2.30
N VAL A 124 11.92 -20.27 2.23
CA VAL A 124 10.95 -20.21 3.33
C VAL A 124 10.36 -21.61 3.50
N ARG A 125 10.72 -22.31 4.57
CA ARG A 125 10.16 -23.61 4.90
C ARG A 125 8.89 -23.42 5.73
N TYR A 126 7.75 -23.78 5.16
CA TYR A 126 6.53 -24.01 5.95
C TYR A 126 6.62 -25.43 6.51
N GLU A 127 7.39 -25.61 7.57
CA GLU A 127 7.31 -26.83 8.38
C GLU A 127 6.19 -26.59 9.41
N HIS A 128 5.11 -27.38 9.31
CA HIS A 128 3.95 -27.45 10.21
C HIS A 128 2.73 -26.56 9.87
N ILE A 129 1.82 -27.15 9.08
CA ILE A 129 0.37 -27.08 9.34
C ILE A 129 -0.04 -28.47 9.79
#